data_AF-A0A5C6W466-F1
#
_entry.id   AF-A0A5C6W466-F1
#
_cell.length_a   1.000
_cell.length_b   1.000
_cell.length_c   1.000
_cell.angle_alpha   90.00
_cell.angle_beta   90.00
_cell.angle_gamma   90.00
#
_symmetry.space_group_name_H-M   'P 1'
#
loop_
_entity.id
_entity.type
_entity.pdbx_description
1 polymer ?
#
loop_
_entity_poly.entity_id
_entity_poly.type
_entity_poly.pdbx_seq_one_letter_code
_entity_poly.pdbx_strand_id
1 'polypeptide(L)'
;MDKNLHIGVVKINLPKKVPYIQNPIVQPVYMNNQPATHSVIHSFAGLPQPTYYSTNLDPVFIQHLSRHQGQSIALVTTVGRVEGELAGVAVDHLQLNTEDRSLHIRLSQIIWFEGPKATYA
;
A
#
# COMPACT_ATOMS: atom_id res chain seq x y z
N MET A 1 -41.18 -9.59 18.52
CA MET A 1 -41.32 -8.17 18.93
C MET A 1 -40.44 -7.36 18.02
N ASP A 2 -41.06 -6.93 16.93
CA ASP A 2 -40.45 -6.19 15.85
C ASP A 2 -40.34 -4.71 16.24
N LYS A 3 -39.19 -4.10 16.01
CA LYS A 3 -39.06 -2.65 15.95
C LYS A 3 -38.74 -2.26 14.52
N ASN A 4 -39.78 -2.19 13.70
CA ASN A 4 -39.74 -1.53 12.40
C ASN A 4 -39.86 -0.02 12.63
N LEU A 5 -38.84 0.74 12.24
CA LEU A 5 -38.98 2.18 11.99
C LEU A 5 -39.09 2.38 10.47
N HIS A 6 -40.29 2.74 10.01
CA HIS A 6 -40.54 3.17 8.64
C HIS A 6 -40.16 4.63 8.49
N ILE A 7 -39.03 4.87 7.84
CA ILE A 7 -38.77 6.12 7.12
C ILE A 7 -38.42 5.66 5.70
N GLY A 8 -39.07 6.21 4.69
CA GLY A 8 -38.88 5.82 3.30
C GLY A 8 -37.42 5.96 2.89
N VAL A 9 -36.70 4.85 2.87
CA VAL A 9 -35.33 4.76 2.38
C VAL A 9 -35.33 3.66 1.34
N VAL A 10 -35.12 4.04 0.08
CA VAL A 10 -34.75 3.13 -1.00
C VAL A 10 -33.60 2.27 -0.48
N LYS A 11 -33.86 0.98 -0.22
CA LYS A 11 -32.79 0.02 0.08
C LYS A 11 -32.00 -0.19 -1.21
N ILE A 12 -30.98 0.63 -1.42
CA ILE A 12 -29.97 0.38 -2.44
C ILE A 12 -29.18 -0.81 -1.93
N ASN A 13 -29.43 -2.00 -2.50
CA ASN A 13 -28.55 -3.14 -2.31
C ASN A 13 -27.21 -2.79 -2.97
N LEU A 14 -26.28 -2.27 -2.17
CA LEU A 14 -24.89 -2.13 -2.61
C LEU A 14 -24.37 -3.55 -2.88
N PRO A 15 -23.75 -3.81 -4.05
CA PRO A 15 -23.16 -5.11 -4.31
C PRO A 15 -22.13 -5.40 -3.21
N LYS A 16 -22.20 -6.60 -2.62
CA LYS A 16 -21.17 -7.06 -1.69
C LYS A 16 -19.83 -6.96 -2.41
N LYS A 17 -18.90 -6.16 -1.88
CA LYS A 17 -17.55 -6.00 -2.42
C LYS A 17 -16.91 -7.40 -2.43
N VAL A 18 -16.80 -8.01 -3.62
CA VAL A 18 -16.13 -9.32 -3.75
C VAL A 18 -14.64 -9.05 -3.51
N PRO A 19 -13.98 -9.73 -2.56
CA PRO A 19 -12.56 -9.55 -2.35
C PRO A 19 -11.81 -9.90 -3.63
N TYR A 20 -11.00 -8.97 -4.12
CA TYR A 20 -10.16 -9.21 -5.29
C TYR A 20 -9.11 -10.27 -4.90
N ILE A 21 -9.11 -11.40 -5.61
CA ILE A 21 -8.09 -12.44 -5.41
C ILE A 21 -6.79 -11.89 -6.01
N GLN A 22 -5.81 -11.62 -5.15
CA GLN A 22 -4.50 -11.19 -5.60
C GLN A 22 -3.78 -12.35 -6.29
N ASN A 23 -3.31 -12.10 -7.52
CA ASN A 23 -2.37 -12.99 -8.18
C ASN A 23 -1.06 -13.04 -7.38
N PRO A 24 -0.32 -14.15 -7.43
CA PRO A 24 1.00 -14.23 -6.81
C PRO A 24 1.89 -13.11 -7.34
N ILE A 25 2.63 -12.47 -6.42
CA ILE A 25 3.65 -11.47 -6.76
C ILE A 25 4.63 -12.12 -7.73
N VAL A 26 5.00 -11.45 -8.83
CA VAL A 26 6.02 -11.94 -9.75
C VAL A 26 7.10 -10.87 -9.84
N GLN A 27 8.25 -11.09 -9.22
CA GLN A 27 9.33 -10.09 -9.20
C GLN A 27 10.32 -10.34 -10.34
N PRO A 28 10.84 -9.27 -10.98
CA PRO A 28 11.93 -9.41 -11.94
C PRO A 28 13.18 -9.90 -11.21
N VAL A 29 13.92 -10.81 -11.86
CA VAL A 29 15.23 -11.23 -11.37
C VAL A 29 16.18 -10.02 -11.44
N TYR A 30 16.89 -9.76 -10.35
CA TYR A 30 17.99 -8.79 -10.34
C TYR A 30 19.30 -9.53 -10.63
N MET A 31 20.12 -9.01 -11.55
CA MET A 31 21.50 -9.42 -11.76
C MET A 31 22.40 -8.21 -11.52
N ASN A 32 23.40 -8.33 -10.64
CA ASN A 32 24.32 -7.24 -10.29
C ASN A 32 23.61 -5.92 -9.88
N ASN A 33 22.56 -6.01 -9.05
CA ASN A 33 21.75 -4.88 -8.58
C ASN A 33 21.09 -4.05 -9.71
N GLN A 34 20.94 -4.62 -10.90
CA GLN A 34 20.18 -4.06 -11.99
C GLN A 34 19.00 -4.99 -12.32
N PRO A 35 17.80 -4.46 -12.64
CA PRO A 35 16.71 -5.30 -13.10
C PRO A 35 17.14 -6.01 -14.39
N ALA A 36 16.95 -7.34 -14.47
CA ALA A 36 17.28 -8.09 -15.67
C ALA A 36 16.46 -7.56 -16.85
N THR A 37 17.12 -6.89 -17.78
CA THR A 37 16.51 -6.42 -19.02
C THR A 37 16.04 -7.62 -19.85
N HIS A 38 14.72 -7.73 -20.05
CA HIS A 38 14.02 -8.62 -21.01
C HIS A 38 13.78 -10.10 -20.64
N SER A 39 13.70 -10.50 -19.35
CA SER A 39 13.17 -11.84 -19.04
C SER A 39 11.65 -11.82 -18.87
N VAL A 40 10.93 -12.63 -19.66
CA VAL A 40 9.51 -12.97 -19.40
C VAL A 40 9.46 -13.65 -18.03
N ILE A 41 8.68 -13.08 -17.11
CA ILE A 41 8.61 -13.59 -15.74
C ILE A 41 7.50 -14.65 -15.66
N HIS A 42 7.88 -15.91 -15.44
CA HIS A 42 6.95 -17.01 -15.22
C HIS A 42 6.87 -17.33 -13.73
N SER A 43 5.70 -17.16 -13.11
CA SER A 43 5.44 -17.67 -11.77
C SER A 43 5.16 -19.18 -11.82
N PHE A 44 6.02 -20.00 -11.23
CA PHE A 44 5.78 -21.44 -11.06
C PHE A 44 5.67 -21.75 -9.56
N ALA A 45 4.65 -22.50 -9.16
CA ALA A 45 4.34 -22.80 -7.74
C ALA A 45 5.48 -23.51 -6.97
N GLY A 46 6.49 -24.04 -7.66
CA GLY A 46 7.64 -24.72 -7.07
C GLY A 46 8.97 -23.99 -7.17
N LEU A 47 9.04 -22.79 -7.77
CA LEU A 47 10.28 -22.02 -7.83
C LEU A 47 10.31 -21.00 -6.68
N PRO A 48 11.31 -21.06 -5.77
CA PRO A 48 11.47 -20.04 -4.76
C PRO A 48 11.75 -18.72 -5.46
N GLN A 49 10.96 -17.69 -5.15
CA GLN A 49 11.24 -16.36 -5.66
C GLN A 49 12.60 -15.88 -5.14
N PRO A 50 13.34 -15.09 -5.94
CA PRO A 50 14.55 -14.45 -5.46
C PRO A 50 14.26 -13.77 -4.13
N THR A 51 14.91 -14.25 -3.07
CA THR A 51 14.68 -13.76 -1.70
C THR A 51 15.54 -12.52 -1.40
N TYR A 52 16.34 -12.09 -2.38
CA TYR A 52 17.30 -11.01 -2.24
C TYR A 52 16.85 -9.77 -3.01
N TYR A 53 16.55 -8.71 -2.26
CA TYR A 53 16.18 -7.41 -2.77
C TYR A 53 17.15 -6.36 -2.21
N SER A 54 17.72 -5.54 -3.08
CA SER A 54 18.58 -4.43 -2.68
C SER A 54 17.95 -3.13 -3.14
N THR A 55 17.80 -2.18 -2.22
CA THR A 55 17.30 -0.83 -2.51
C THR A 55 18.06 0.17 -1.64
N ASN A 56 18.19 1.40 -2.12
CA ASN A 56 18.67 2.51 -1.31
C ASN A 56 17.54 2.94 -0.37
N LEU A 57 17.87 3.11 0.91
CA LEU A 57 16.90 3.42 1.95
C LEU A 57 17.29 4.71 2.65
N ASP A 58 16.26 5.49 2.97
CA ASP A 58 16.33 6.53 3.99
C ASP A 58 15.76 5.95 5.29
N PRO A 59 16.58 5.23 6.10
CA PRO A 59 16.08 4.39 7.18
C PRO A 59 15.31 5.18 8.25
N VAL A 60 15.72 6.42 8.53
CA VAL A 60 15.03 7.30 9.48
C VAL A 60 13.68 7.75 8.92
N PHE A 61 13.61 8.07 7.63
CA PHE A 61 12.35 8.46 6.99
C PHE A 61 11.33 7.32 7.08
N ILE A 62 11.75 6.11 6.72
CA ILE A 62 10.91 4.90 6.80
C ILE A 62 10.49 4.62 8.24
N GLN A 63 11.42 4.73 9.20
CA GLN A 63 11.12 4.55 10.62
C GLN A 63 10.04 5.54 11.09
N HIS A 64 10.16 6.83 10.73
CA HIS A 64 9.18 7.84 11.11
C HIS A 64 7.83 7.58 10.46
N LEU A 65 7.81 7.20 9.17
CA LEU A 65 6.58 6.84 8.46
C LEU A 65 5.88 5.63 9.10
N SER A 66 6.63 4.56 9.44
CA SER A 66 6.08 3.35 10.07
C SER A 66 5.40 3.59 11.42
N ARG A 67 5.76 4.68 12.14
CA ARG A 67 5.08 5.05 13.39
C ARG A 67 3.63 5.51 13.17
N HIS A 68 3.27 5.89 11.94
CA HIS A 68 1.93 6.31 11.57
C HIS A 68 1.09 5.17 11.00
N GLN A 69 1.55 3.92 11.07
CA GLN A 69 0.78 2.79 10.54
C GLN A 69 -0.57 2.65 11.27
N GLY A 70 -1.64 2.44 10.50
CA GLY A 70 -3.03 2.44 10.95
C GLY A 70 -3.62 3.83 11.19
N GLN A 71 -2.88 4.91 10.90
CA GLN A 71 -3.36 6.28 11.04
C GLN A 71 -3.69 6.88 9.67
N SER A 72 -4.63 7.85 9.68
CA SER A 72 -4.85 8.70 8.53
C SER A 72 -3.68 9.67 8.37
N ILE A 73 -3.07 9.68 7.19
CA ILE A 73 -1.94 10.53 6.83
C ILE A 73 -2.19 11.20 5.48
N ALA A 74 -1.41 12.25 5.21
CA ALA A 74 -1.29 12.79 3.87
C ALA A 74 0.14 12.63 3.36
N LEU A 75 0.27 12.18 2.12
CA LEU A 75 1.53 12.04 1.42
C LEU A 75 1.59 13.09 0.33
N VAL A 76 2.72 13.79 0.24
CA VAL A 76 3.02 14.63 -0.92
C VAL A 76 4.04 13.91 -1.79
N THR A 77 3.58 13.57 -2.98
CA THR A 77 4.37 12.90 -4.00
C THR A 77 4.86 13.91 -5.05
N THR A 78 5.75 13.45 -5.92
CA THR A 78 6.21 14.21 -7.10
C THR A 78 5.10 14.67 -8.03
N VAL A 79 3.93 14.03 -8.00
CA VAL A 79 2.79 14.32 -8.88
C VAL A 79 1.61 14.98 -8.16
N GLY A 80 1.64 15.08 -6.83
CA GLY A 80 0.56 15.67 -6.06
C GLY A 80 0.36 15.06 -4.67
N ARG A 81 -0.67 15.52 -3.98
CA ARG A 81 -1.01 15.12 -2.62
C ARG A 81 -2.07 14.02 -2.61
N VAL A 82 -1.90 13.03 -1.76
CA VAL A 82 -2.85 11.92 -1.56
C VAL A 82 -3.04 11.67 -0.08
N GLU A 83 -4.29 11.40 0.32
CA GLU A 83 -4.68 11.15 1.71
C GLU A 83 -5.27 9.75 1.85
N GLY A 84 -5.10 9.16 3.03
CA GLY A 84 -5.70 7.88 3.36
C GLY A 84 -5.09 7.26 4.62
N GLU A 85 -5.51 6.05 4.92
CA GLU A 85 -4.98 5.27 6.05
C GLU A 85 -3.69 4.56 5.64
N LEU A 86 -2.60 4.76 6.40
CA LEU A 86 -1.34 4.05 6.18
C LEU A 86 -1.47 2.59 6.62
N ALA A 87 -1.86 1.71 5.71
CA ALA A 87 -2.11 0.30 6.02
C ALA A 87 -0.81 -0.50 6.23
N GLY A 88 0.27 -0.12 5.55
CA GLY A 88 1.55 -0.82 5.64
C GLY A 88 2.71 -0.04 5.07
N VAL A 89 3.90 -0.30 5.59
CA VAL A 89 5.17 0.25 5.11
C VAL A 89 6.09 -0.92 4.79
N ALA A 90 6.55 -0.99 3.54
CA ALA A 90 7.55 -1.92 3.06
C ALA A 90 8.86 -1.17 2.77
N VAL A 91 9.88 -1.92 2.39
CA VAL A 91 11.22 -1.41 2.14
C VAL A 91 11.32 -0.49 0.91
N ASP A 92 10.40 -0.60 -0.03
CA ASP A 92 10.42 0.15 -1.30
C ASP A 92 9.11 0.88 -1.64
N HIS A 93 8.04 0.59 -0.90
CA HIS A 93 6.74 1.21 -1.07
C HIS A 93 5.96 1.24 0.24
N LEU A 94 4.89 2.01 0.27
CA LEU A 94 3.86 1.95 1.30
C LEU A 94 2.52 1.58 0.68
N GLN A 95 1.61 1.10 1.52
CA GLN A 95 0.21 0.91 1.18
C GLN A 95 -0.64 1.98 1.87
N LEU A 96 -1.36 2.77 1.08
CA LEU A 96 -2.33 3.75 1.55
C LEU A 96 -3.73 3.31 1.15
N ASN A 97 -4.60 3.07 2.13
CA ASN A 97 -6.00 2.74 1.87
C ASN A 97 -6.82 4.02 1.77
N THR A 98 -7.54 4.15 0.66
CA THR A 98 -8.58 5.15 0.44
C THR A 98 -9.95 4.49 0.54
N GLU A 99 -11.05 5.24 0.40
CA GLU A 99 -12.41 4.69 0.51
C GLU A 99 -12.68 3.54 -0.46
N ASP A 100 -12.19 3.65 -1.70
CA ASP A 100 -12.51 2.70 -2.76
C ASP A 100 -11.39 1.68 -3.04
N ARG A 101 -10.12 2.05 -2.83
CA ARG A 101 -8.95 1.26 -3.25
C ARG A 101 -7.74 1.35 -2.31
N SER A 102 -6.83 0.39 -2.44
CA SER A 102 -5.50 0.39 -1.81
C SER A 102 -4.45 0.84 -2.82
N LEU A 103 -3.74 1.92 -2.49
CA LEU A 103 -2.67 2.49 -3.30
C LEU A 103 -1.31 1.97 -2.81
N HIS A 104 -0.52 1.40 -3.71
CA HIS A 104 0.88 1.06 -3.43
C HIS A 104 1.75 2.17 -4.02
N ILE A 105 2.38 2.96 -3.16
CA ILE A 105 3.14 4.15 -3.56
C ILE A 105 4.61 3.89 -3.28
N ARG A 106 5.45 4.01 -4.32
CA ARG A 106 6.91 3.88 -4.20
C ARG A 106 7.46 4.95 -3.25
N LEU A 107 8.32 4.54 -2.32
CA LEU A 107 8.97 5.48 -1.38
C LEU A 107 9.75 6.57 -2.12
N SER A 108 10.40 6.21 -3.24
CA SER A 108 11.18 7.16 -4.07
C SER A 108 10.35 8.26 -4.75
N GLN A 109 9.01 8.17 -4.70
CA GLN A 109 8.12 9.19 -5.25
C GLN A 109 7.53 10.11 -4.18
N ILE A 110 7.86 9.90 -2.91
CA ILE A 110 7.35 10.68 -1.78
C ILE A 110 8.36 11.77 -1.45
N ILE A 111 7.90 13.01 -1.41
CA ILE A 111 8.72 14.17 -1.01
C ILE A 111 8.65 14.34 0.51
N TRP A 112 7.45 14.27 1.09
CA TRP A 112 7.21 14.35 2.54
C TRP A 112 5.82 13.81 2.92
N PHE A 113 5.56 13.67 4.23
CA PHE A 113 4.25 13.26 4.75
C PHE A 113 3.81 14.09 5.97
N GLU A 114 2.50 14.20 6.14
CA GLU A 114 1.81 14.74 7.31
C GLU A 114 1.15 13.58 8.07
N GLY A 115 1.29 13.55 9.39
CA GLY A 115 0.58 12.62 10.26
C GLY A 115 0.20 13.29 11.58
N PRO A 116 -0.58 12.62 12.44
CA PRO A 116 -0.85 13.08 13.79
C PRO A 116 0.45 13.47 14.51
N LYS A 117 0.42 14.53 15.31
CA LYS A 117 1.62 15.01 16.02
C LYS A 117 2.22 13.86 16.84
N ALA A 118 3.44 13.48 16.51
CA ALA A 118 4.20 12.54 17.32
C ALA A 118 4.54 13.22 18.65
N THR A 119 3.87 12.83 19.73
CA THR A 119 4.33 13.12 21.08
C THR A 119 5.41 12.11 21.43
N TYR A 120 6.66 12.56 21.47
CA TYR A 120 7.75 11.79 22.07
C TYR A 120 7.50 11.79 23.58
N ALA A 121 7.03 10.65 24.11
CA ALA A 121 6.97 10.40 25.54
C ALA A 121 8.31 9.85 26.03
#